data_AF-Q5NWZ5-F1
#
_entry.id   AF-Q5NWZ5-F1
#
_cell.length_a   1.000
_cell.length_b   1.000
_cell.length_c   1.000
_cell.angle_alpha   90.00
_cell.angle_beta   90.00
_cell.angle_gamma   90.00
#
_symmetry.space_group_name_H-M   'P 1'
#
loop_
_entity.id
_entity.type
_entity.pdbx_description
1 polymer ?
#
loop_
_entity_poly.entity_id
_entity_poly.type
_entity_poly.pdbx_seq_one_letter_code
_entity_poly.pdbx_strand_id
1 'polypeptide(L)'
;MATDTPLQTRPARQIPEREIAIQLVIELAESGLQSFSLLGFYDDDAGFVDDLSKRLRVTEDKTWTNKLTKVVRRLARYGVLDAEMRGTQKYYIGEPTKQMNYSLPPGKVNLLTRGMTDHTGTPEWEAAFLLRRAYPAPEEQSEEA
;
A
#
# COMPACT_ATOMS: atom_id res chain seq x y z
N MET A 1 14.44 24.27 20.49
CA MET A 1 13.50 23.24 20.99
C MET A 1 12.43 23.08 19.92
N ALA A 2 12.49 21.99 19.13
CA ALA A 2 11.45 21.71 18.14
C ALA A 2 10.19 21.30 18.89
N THR A 3 9.09 22.00 18.65
CA THR A 3 7.78 21.67 19.20
C THR A 3 7.31 20.38 18.54
N ASP A 4 7.47 19.27 19.26
CA ASP A 4 6.94 17.96 18.92
C ASP A 4 5.41 18.01 19.03
N THR A 5 4.78 18.56 17.99
CA THR A 5 3.33 18.61 17.88
C THR A 5 2.91 17.21 17.49
N PRO A 6 2.17 16.46 18.33
CA PRO A 6 1.75 15.12 17.96
C PRO A 6 0.94 15.23 16.68
N LEU A 7 1.46 14.62 15.61
CA LEU A 7 0.78 14.52 14.33
C LEU A 7 -0.57 13.85 14.58
N GLN A 8 -1.67 14.61 14.45
CA GLN A 8 -3.01 14.07 14.64
C GLN A 8 -3.22 12.89 13.70
N THR A 9 -3.40 11.71 14.29
CA THR A 9 -3.74 10.50 13.53
C THR A 9 -5.24 10.50 13.26
N ARG A 10 -5.60 10.11 12.03
CA ARG A 10 -6.98 9.99 11.57
C ARG A 10 -7.46 8.56 11.80
N PRO A 11 -8.73 8.34 12.17
CA PRO A 11 -9.29 7.00 12.23
C PRO A 11 -9.34 6.37 10.83
N ALA A 12 -8.99 5.08 10.72
CA ALA A 12 -8.92 4.35 9.44
C ALA A 12 -10.20 4.43 8.60
N ARG A 13 -11.36 4.60 9.24
CA ARG A 13 -12.66 4.74 8.56
C ARG A 13 -12.75 5.96 7.66
N GLN A 14 -12.07 7.06 8.01
CA GLN A 14 -12.12 8.32 7.28
C GLN A 14 -11.22 8.34 6.03
N ILE A 15 -10.26 7.42 5.93
CA ILE A 15 -9.31 7.40 4.81
C ILE A 15 -9.93 6.64 3.61
N PRO A 16 -10.09 7.22 2.42
CA PRO A 16 -10.60 6.51 1.25
C PRO A 16 -9.73 5.29 0.90
N GLU A 17 -10.35 4.18 0.50
CA GLU A 17 -9.61 2.98 0.07
C GLU A 17 -8.66 3.25 -1.10
N ARG A 18 -9.03 4.19 -1.98
CA ARG A 18 -8.18 4.64 -3.10
C ARG A 18 -6.91 5.36 -2.61
N GLU A 19 -7.01 6.18 -1.55
CA GLU A 19 -5.85 6.86 -0.95
C GLU A 19 -4.89 5.82 -0.38
N ILE A 20 -5.43 4.81 0.35
CA ILE A 20 -4.65 3.68 0.86
C ILE A 20 -3.95 2.94 -0.29
N ALA A 21 -4.67 2.65 -1.37
CA ALA A 21 -4.13 1.94 -2.51
C ALA A 21 -2.97 2.67 -3.19
N ILE A 22 -3.10 4.00 -3.38
CA ILE A 22 -2.04 4.84 -3.96
C ILE A 22 -0.81 4.81 -3.07
N GLN A 23 -0.97 5.11 -1.78
CA GLN A 23 0.18 5.18 -0.87
C GLN A 23 0.83 3.81 -0.68
N LEU A 24 0.06 2.72 -0.70
CA LEU A 24 0.60 1.36 -0.59
C LEU A 24 1.52 1.00 -1.75
N VAL A 25 1.12 1.27 -3.01
CA VAL A 25 1.97 0.90 -4.16
C VAL A 25 3.21 1.77 -4.25
N ILE A 26 3.12 3.03 -3.84
CA ILE A 26 4.27 3.95 -3.76
C ILE A 26 5.23 3.48 -2.66
N GLU A 27 4.74 3.25 -1.44
CA GLU A 27 5.56 2.74 -0.33
C GLU A 27 6.23 1.42 -0.69
N LEU A 28 5.53 0.51 -1.36
CA LEU A 28 6.12 -0.77 -1.77
C LEU A 28 7.22 -0.57 -2.82
N ALA A 29 7.05 0.38 -3.73
CA ALA A 29 8.07 0.71 -4.72
C ALA A 29 9.30 1.41 -4.10
N GLU A 30 9.10 2.23 -3.07
CA GLU A 30 10.14 2.99 -2.39
C GLU A 30 10.89 2.20 -1.31
N SER A 31 10.22 1.25 -0.65
CA SER A 31 10.81 0.43 0.42
C SER A 31 11.92 -0.51 -0.04
N GLY A 32 12.01 -0.81 -1.35
CA GLY A 32 12.95 -1.78 -1.91
C GLY A 32 12.58 -3.24 -1.60
N LEU A 33 11.45 -3.49 -0.93
CA LEU A 33 10.96 -4.84 -0.69
C LEU A 33 10.53 -5.51 -2.00
N GLN A 34 10.97 -6.76 -2.20
CA GLN A 34 10.53 -7.54 -3.36
C GLN A 34 9.07 -7.99 -3.24
N SER A 35 8.64 -8.28 -2.01
CA SER A 35 7.28 -8.66 -1.65
C SER A 35 7.05 -8.40 -0.17
N PHE A 36 5.79 -8.25 0.23
CA PHE A 36 5.41 -8.13 1.64
C PHE A 36 4.30 -9.12 2.00
N SER A 37 4.18 -9.45 3.28
CA SER A 37 3.04 -10.20 3.84
C SER A 37 2.20 -9.33 4.78
N LEU A 38 0.88 -9.50 4.72
CA LEU A 38 -0.05 -8.74 5.59
C LEU A 38 -0.04 -9.19 7.06
N LEU A 39 0.51 -10.37 7.33
CA LEU A 39 0.49 -10.93 8.68
C LEU A 39 1.62 -10.37 9.56
N GLY A 40 2.61 -9.71 8.96
CA GLY A 40 3.66 -9.01 9.72
C GLY A 40 4.51 -9.96 10.58
N PHE A 41 4.65 -11.22 10.19
CA PHE A 41 5.42 -12.22 10.97
C PHE A 41 6.93 -11.97 10.92
N TYR A 42 7.41 -11.23 9.92
CA TYR A 42 8.80 -10.84 9.78
C TYR A 42 8.94 -9.33 10.01
N ASP A 43 10.06 -8.93 10.59
CA ASP A 43 10.32 -7.53 10.97
C ASP A 43 10.18 -6.58 9.77
N ASP A 44 10.62 -6.99 8.58
CA ASP A 44 10.52 -6.21 7.35
C ASP A 44 9.05 -5.95 6.94
N ASP A 45 8.19 -6.97 7.08
CA ASP A 45 6.75 -6.86 6.76
C ASP A 45 6.04 -5.95 7.76
N ALA A 46 6.36 -6.09 9.05
CA ALA A 46 5.80 -5.25 10.10
C ALA A 46 6.26 -3.79 9.95
N GLY A 47 7.54 -3.57 9.64
CA GLY A 47 8.09 -2.25 9.37
C GLY A 47 7.41 -1.56 8.18
N PHE A 48 7.18 -2.29 7.09
CA PHE A 48 6.46 -1.76 5.93
C PHE A 48 5.03 -1.32 6.26
N VAL A 49 4.28 -2.11 7.04
CA VAL A 49 2.90 -1.76 7.41
C VAL A 49 2.87 -0.54 8.35
N ASP A 50 3.82 -0.47 9.27
CA ASP A 50 3.98 0.68 10.18
C ASP A 50 4.33 1.96 9.41
N ASP A 51 5.28 1.91 8.48
CA ASP A 51 5.67 3.05 7.65
C ASP A 51 4.52 3.54 6.76
N LEU A 52 3.76 2.62 6.16
CA LEU A 52 2.54 2.96 5.43
C LEU A 52 1.51 3.65 6.35
N SER A 53 1.36 3.18 7.59
CA SER A 53 0.43 3.76 8.56
C SER A 53 0.83 5.18 8.95
N LYS A 54 2.13 5.42 9.17
CA LYS A 54 2.72 6.73 9.45
C LYS A 54 2.53 7.68 8.28
N ARG A 55 2.78 7.21 7.04
CA ARG A 55 2.58 8.01 5.82
C ARG A 55 1.14 8.49 5.70
N LEU A 56 0.18 7.62 5.96
CA LEU A 56 -1.25 7.94 5.93
C LEU A 56 -1.76 8.65 7.18
N ARG A 57 -0.91 8.79 8.21
CA ARG A 57 -1.24 9.31 9.54
C ARG A 57 -2.46 8.60 10.11
N VAL A 58 -2.47 7.27 10.08
CA VAL A 58 -3.57 6.44 10.59
C VAL A 58 -3.15 5.72 11.86
N THR A 59 -4.08 5.58 12.80
CA THR A 59 -3.83 4.73 13.97
C THR A 59 -3.78 3.27 13.56
N GLU A 60 -2.73 2.57 13.95
CA GLU A 60 -2.59 1.14 13.70
C GLU A 60 -3.48 0.34 14.67
N ASP A 61 -4.70 0.05 14.22
CA ASP A 61 -5.69 -0.72 14.97
C ASP A 61 -6.27 -1.87 14.12
N LYS A 62 -7.10 -2.71 14.74
CA LYS A 62 -7.78 -3.79 14.02
C LYS A 62 -8.64 -3.28 12.85
N THR A 63 -9.14 -2.04 12.92
CA THR A 63 -9.91 -1.42 11.84
C THR A 63 -9.04 -1.14 10.63
N TRP A 64 -7.85 -0.58 10.85
CA TRP A 64 -6.81 -0.36 9.85
C TRP A 64 -6.41 -1.68 9.19
N THR A 65 -6.02 -2.69 9.95
CA THR A 65 -5.61 -4.00 9.40
C THR A 65 -6.69 -4.63 8.53
N ASN A 66 -7.95 -4.58 8.96
CA ASN A 66 -9.09 -5.08 8.18
C ASN A 66 -9.28 -4.30 6.87
N LYS A 67 -9.13 -2.97 6.91
CA LYS A 67 -9.29 -2.11 5.74
C LYS A 67 -8.14 -2.30 4.76
N LEU A 68 -6.91 -2.30 5.24
CA LEU A 68 -5.70 -2.61 4.47
C LEU A 68 -5.81 -3.98 3.78
N THR A 69 -6.28 -5.00 4.51
CA THR A 69 -6.51 -6.35 3.96
C THR A 69 -7.50 -6.32 2.79
N LYS A 70 -8.60 -5.56 2.90
CA LYS A 70 -9.57 -5.41 1.79
C LYS A 70 -8.93 -4.74 0.58
N VAL A 71 -8.16 -3.68 0.80
CA VAL A 71 -7.48 -2.95 -0.28
C VAL A 71 -6.51 -3.89 -1.02
N VAL A 72 -5.61 -4.55 -0.30
CA VAL A 72 -4.61 -5.46 -0.89
C VAL A 72 -5.26 -6.60 -1.67
N ARG A 73 -6.31 -7.23 -1.13
CA ARG A 73 -7.06 -8.28 -1.83
C ARG A 73 -7.70 -7.77 -3.12
N ARG A 74 -8.21 -6.53 -3.12
CA ARG A 74 -8.74 -5.89 -4.33
C ARG A 74 -7.64 -5.64 -5.33
N LEU A 75 -6.49 -5.10 -4.92
CA LEU A 75 -5.35 -4.89 -5.80
C LEU A 75 -4.86 -6.19 -6.45
N ALA A 76 -4.76 -7.27 -5.68
CA ALA A 76 -4.43 -8.59 -6.20
C ALA A 76 -5.46 -9.10 -7.21
N ARG A 77 -6.77 -8.99 -6.90
CA ARG A 77 -7.84 -9.41 -7.81
C ARG A 77 -7.81 -8.69 -9.16
N TYR A 78 -7.42 -7.42 -9.18
CA TYR A 78 -7.34 -6.61 -10.40
C TYR A 78 -5.97 -6.66 -11.09
N GLY A 79 -5.04 -7.50 -10.61
CA GLY A 79 -3.71 -7.66 -11.20
C GLY A 79 -2.78 -6.47 -11.01
N VAL A 80 -3.06 -5.62 -10.01
CA VAL A 80 -2.16 -4.53 -9.61
C VAL A 80 -1.01 -5.08 -8.76
N LEU A 81 -1.31 -6.05 -7.90
CA LEU A 81 -0.33 -6.83 -7.15
C LEU A 81 -0.39 -8.28 -7.63
N ASP A 82 0.76 -8.92 -7.69
CA ASP A 82 0.85 -10.38 -7.77
C ASP A 82 0.69 -10.95 -6.36
N ALA A 83 -0.03 -12.06 -6.23
CA ALA A 83 -0.26 -12.74 -4.97
C ALA A 83 0.25 -14.18 -5.06
N GLU A 84 1.17 -14.56 -4.19
CA GLU A 84 1.79 -15.89 -4.17
C GLU A 84 1.74 -16.48 -2.75
N MET A 85 1.29 -17.72 -2.65
CA MET A 85 1.33 -18.46 -1.38
C MET A 85 2.73 -19.02 -1.17
N ARG A 86 3.47 -18.51 -0.18
CA ARG A 86 4.83 -18.96 0.14
C ARG A 86 4.89 -19.69 1.48
N GLY A 87 5.79 -20.67 1.55
CA GLY A 87 6.14 -21.34 2.81
C GLY A 87 6.86 -20.36 3.73
N THR A 88 6.57 -20.46 5.02
CA THR A 88 7.27 -19.72 6.06
C THR A 88 8.52 -20.45 6.52
N GLN A 89 9.47 -19.71 7.09
CA GLN A 89 10.76 -20.25 7.54
C GLN A 89 10.69 -20.93 8.93
N LYS A 90 9.54 -20.84 9.62
CA LYS A 90 9.25 -21.49 10.92
C LYS A 90 10.23 -21.11 12.03
N TYR A 91 10.55 -19.83 12.14
CA TYR A 91 11.39 -19.29 13.21
C TYR A 91 10.63 -19.14 14.53
N TYR A 92 9.30 -18.99 14.51
CA TYR A 92 8.50 -18.70 15.70
C TYR A 92 7.47 -19.80 16.01
N ILE A 93 7.19 -20.01 17.30
CA ILE A 93 6.11 -20.89 17.75
C ILE A 93 4.77 -20.26 17.36
N GLY A 94 3.96 -20.98 16.59
CA GLY A 94 2.66 -20.51 16.11
C GLY A 94 2.70 -19.86 14.72
N GLU A 95 3.86 -19.81 14.07
CA GLU A 95 3.99 -19.32 12.70
C GLU A 95 3.18 -20.22 11.73
N PRO A 96 2.34 -19.63 10.87
CA PRO A 96 1.56 -20.41 9.91
C PRO A 96 2.49 -21.14 8.95
N THR A 97 2.12 -22.31 8.45
CA THR A 97 3.00 -23.07 7.52
C THR A 97 3.19 -22.37 6.17
N LYS A 98 2.21 -21.59 5.74
CA LYS A 98 2.26 -20.77 4.53
C LYS A 98 1.57 -19.43 4.79
N GLN A 99 2.02 -18.41 4.09
CA GLN A 99 1.37 -17.10 4.07
C GLN A 99 1.28 -16.55 2.65
N MET A 100 0.35 -15.62 2.47
CA MET A 100 0.19 -14.91 1.20
C MET A 100 1.16 -13.74 1.16
N ASN A 101 2.04 -13.75 0.17
CA ASN A 101 2.93 -12.64 -0.15
C ASN A 101 2.36 -11.87 -1.34
N TYR A 102 2.57 -10.56 -1.32
CA TYR A 102 2.14 -9.65 -2.37
C TYR A 102 3.34 -8.89 -2.92
N SER A 103 3.41 -8.73 -4.23
CA SER A 103 4.50 -8.02 -4.91
C SER A 103 3.96 -7.16 -6.04
N LEU A 104 4.70 -6.13 -6.44
CA LEU A 104 4.43 -5.41 -7.68
C LEU A 104 4.87 -6.26 -8.88
N PRO A 105 4.11 -6.26 -9.99
CA PRO A 105 4.55 -6.89 -11.22
C PRO A 105 5.87 -6.27 -11.73
N PRO A 106 6.66 -7.03 -12.51
CA PRO A 106 7.95 -6.57 -13.02
C PRO A 106 7.84 -5.24 -13.75
N GLY A 107 8.81 -4.35 -13.53
CA GLY A 107 8.87 -3.03 -14.19
C GLY A 107 7.93 -1.97 -13.63
N LYS A 108 6.98 -2.32 -12.74
CA LYS A 108 6.09 -1.33 -12.09
C LYS A 108 6.80 -0.51 -11.03
N VAL A 109 7.78 -1.09 -10.34
CA VAL A 109 8.64 -0.37 -9.37
C VAL A 109 9.33 0.82 -10.06
N ASN A 110 10.03 0.58 -11.17
CA ASN A 110 10.73 1.63 -11.92
C ASN A 110 9.78 2.71 -12.44
N LEU A 111 8.55 2.34 -12.82
CA LEU A 111 7.54 3.29 -13.27
C LEU A 111 7.09 4.23 -12.13
N LEU A 112 7.01 3.71 -10.90
CA LEU A 112 6.63 4.50 -9.72
C LEU A 112 7.78 5.34 -9.15
N THR A 113 9.04 4.91 -9.31
CA THR A 113 10.20 5.59 -8.71
C THR A 113 10.99 6.48 -9.66
N ARG A 114 10.79 6.37 -10.98
CA ARG A 114 11.53 7.17 -11.99
C ARG A 114 11.28 8.68 -11.88
N GLY A 115 10.16 9.09 -11.30
CA GLY A 115 9.76 10.50 -11.21
C GLY A 115 9.26 11.07 -12.54
N MET A 116 9.14 12.40 -12.59
CA MET A 116 8.56 13.11 -13.73
C MET A 116 9.56 13.19 -14.89
N THR A 117 9.16 12.68 -16.06
CA THR A 117 9.92 12.77 -17.33
C THR A 117 8.98 13.21 -18.45
N ASP A 118 9.50 13.39 -19.67
CA ASP A 118 8.69 13.75 -20.84
C ASP A 118 7.57 12.72 -21.17
N HIS A 119 7.66 11.52 -20.61
CA HIS A 119 6.72 10.42 -20.86
C HIS A 119 6.14 9.79 -19.57
N THR A 120 6.53 10.27 -18.39
CA THR A 120 6.06 9.75 -17.09
C THR A 120 5.59 10.88 -16.18
N GLY A 121 4.48 10.65 -15.50
CA GLY A 121 3.91 11.60 -14.54
C GLY A 121 4.63 11.59 -13.19
N THR A 122 4.00 12.24 -12.20
CA THR A 122 4.44 12.08 -10.81
C THR A 122 4.15 10.65 -10.33
N PRO A 123 4.84 10.15 -9.29
CA PRO A 123 4.57 8.83 -8.72
C PRO A 123 3.09 8.59 -8.38
N GLU A 124 2.39 9.62 -7.89
CA GLU A 124 0.96 9.56 -7.58
C GLU A 124 0.10 9.45 -8.84
N TRP A 125 0.46 10.15 -9.91
CA TRP A 125 -0.23 10.04 -11.19
C TRP A 125 -0.05 8.64 -11.79
N GLU A 126 1.17 8.11 -11.75
CA GLU A 126 1.50 6.77 -12.23
C GLU A 126 0.79 5.68 -11.39
N ALA A 127 0.77 5.85 -10.06
CA ALA A 127 0.01 5.00 -9.16
C ALA A 127 -1.49 5.06 -9.47
N ALA A 128 -2.04 6.26 -9.65
CA ALA A 128 -3.45 6.44 -10.02
C ALA A 128 -3.77 5.78 -11.37
N PHE A 129 -2.88 5.88 -12.35
CA PHE A 129 -3.05 5.23 -13.65
C PHE A 129 -3.00 3.70 -13.52
N LEU A 130 -2.07 3.15 -12.74
CA LEU A 130 -2.00 1.72 -12.44
C LEU A 130 -3.29 1.23 -11.77
N LEU A 131 -3.86 2.03 -10.87
CA LEU A 131 -5.04 1.72 -10.09
C LEU A 131 -6.37 1.92 -10.82
N ARG A 132 -6.39 2.51 -12.01
CA ARG A 132 -7.62 2.94 -12.72
C ARG A 132 -8.73 1.88 -12.84
N ARG A 133 -8.37 0.59 -12.90
CA ARG A 133 -9.33 -0.52 -12.94
C ARG A 133 -9.79 -0.93 -11.54
N ALA A 134 -8.89 -0.94 -10.57
CA ALA A 134 -9.18 -1.34 -9.19
C ALA A 134 -9.96 -0.24 -8.44
N TYR A 135 -9.53 1.01 -8.58
CA TYR A 135 -10.13 2.22 -8.00
C TYR A 135 -10.19 3.32 -9.05
N PRO A 136 -11.30 3.41 -9.81
CA PRO A 136 -11.53 4.49 -10.76
C PRO A 136 -11.38 5.86 -10.09
N ALA A 137 -10.99 6.87 -10.88
CA ALA A 137 -11.04 8.24 -10.40
C ALA A 137 -12.50 8.59 -10.04
N PRO A 138 -12.73 9.38 -8.98
CA PRO A 138 -14.06 9.93 -8.76
C PRO A 138 -14.45 10.71 -10.02
N GLU A 139 -15.70 10.53 -10.47
CA GLU A 139 -16.25 11.36 -11.54
C GLU A 139 -16.10 12.81 -11.09
N GLU A 140 -15.28 13.58 -11.79
CA GLU A 140 -15.24 15.02 -11.62
C GLU A 140 -16.66 15.50 -11.90
N GLN A 141 -17.39 15.88 -10.85
CA GLN A 141 -18.62 16.64 -11.03
C GLN A 141 -18.17 17.88 -11.78
N SER A 142 -18.50 17.91 -13.07
CA SER A 142 -18.32 19.10 -13.88
C SER A 142 -19.08 20.19 -13.14
N GLU A 143 -18.35 21.18 -12.64
CA GLU A 143 -18.96 22.46 -12.29
C GLU A 143 -19.56 22.98 -13.59
N GLU A 144 -20.86 22.71 -13.78
CA GLU A 144 -21.70 23.47 -14.70
C GLU A 144 -21.63 24.93 -14.24
N ALA A 145 -20.91 25.73 -15.01
CA ALA A 145 -20.97 27.18 -15.01
C ALA A 145 -21.64 27.65 -16.32
#